data_AF-A0A9P6JFS3-F1
#
_entry.id   AF-A0A9P6JFS3-F1
#
_cell.length_a   1.000
_cell.length_b   1.000
_cell.length_c   1.000
_cell.angle_alpha   90.00
_cell.angle_beta   90.00
_cell.angle_gamma   90.00
#
_symmetry.space_group_name_H-M   'P 1'
#
loop_
_entity.id
_entity.type
_entity.pdbx_description
1 polymer ?
#
loop_
_entity_poly.entity_id
_entity_poly.type
_entity_poly.pdbx_seq_one_letter_code
_entity_poly.pdbx_strand_id
1 'polypeptide(L)' 'MVRYSKLPFRELVRRYNCDIVYTPMILADVFSASNYSRECEFSTNVLDDPVVIQFAASNGVDLANAAELAAPFVSGIDIN' A
#
# COMPACT_ATOMS: atom_id res chain seq x y z
N MET A 1 1.94 8.67 3.72
CA MET A 1 2.34 10.04 3.30
C MET A 1 2.58 10.07 1.80
N VAL A 2 1.79 10.84 1.04
CA VAL A 2 1.88 10.91 -0.43
C VAL A 2 3.32 11.21 -0.87
N ARG A 3 3.85 10.42 -1.81
CA ARG A 3 5.25 10.42 -2.33
C ARG A 3 6.36 10.02 -1.35
N TYR A 4 6.23 10.28 -0.05
CA TYR A 4 7.31 10.06 0.92
C TYR A 4 7.38 8.62 1.41
N SER A 5 6.25 7.98 1.76
CA SER A 5 6.27 6.66 2.39
C SER A 5 6.36 5.48 1.40
N LYS A 6 7.14 5.66 0.32
CA LYS A 6 7.55 4.56 -0.58
C LYS A 6 8.51 3.60 0.14
N LEU A 7 8.73 2.41 -0.43
CA LEU A 7 9.47 1.32 0.19
C LEU A 7 10.81 1.73 0.84
N PRO A 8 11.72 2.49 0.18
CA PRO A 8 13.00 2.84 0.80
C PRO A 8 12.86 3.66 2.11
N PHE A 9 11.83 4.52 2.19
CA PHE A 9 11.58 5.29 3.40
C PHE A 9 10.97 4.42 4.51
N ARG A 10 10.06 3.50 4.16
CA ARG A 10 9.48 2.55 5.12
C ARG A 10 10.56 1.66 5.73
N GLU A 11 11.49 1.16 4.92
CA GLU A 11 12.64 0.40 5.40
C GLU A 11 13.55 1.22 6.33
N LEU A 12 13.78 2.49 6.02
CA LEU A 12 14.58 3.37 6.85
C LEU A 12 13.95 3.53 8.24
N VAL A 13 12.67 3.90 8.31
CA VAL A 13 12.01 4.19 9.60
C VAL A 13 11.85 2.95 10.47
N ARG A 14 11.75 1.75 9.88
CA ARG A 14 11.75 0.48 10.62
C ARG A 14 13.02 0.29 11.47
N ARG A 15 14.15 0.86 11.07
CA ARG A 15 15.40 0.83 11.85
C ARG A 15 15.36 1.71 13.11
N TYR A 16 14.32 2.53 13.26
CA TYR A 16 14.15 3.49 14.34
C TYR A 16 12.93 3.18 15.21
N ASN A 17 12.74 1.91 15.59
CA ASN A 17 11.65 1.44 16.46
C ASN A 17 10.24 1.82 15.96
N CYS A 18 10.02 1.79 14.64
CA CYS A 18 8.70 1.98 14.06
C CYS A 18 7.97 0.62 14.01
N ASP A 19 6.85 0.50 14.72
CA ASP A 19 6.10 -0.76 14.82
C ASP A 19 5.31 -1.09 13.54
N ILE A 20 4.68 -0.08 12.93
CA ILE A 20 3.81 -0.22 11.77
C ILE A 20 4.12 0.89 10.78
N VAL A 21 4.20 0.54 9.49
CA VAL A 21 4.40 1.49 8.40
C VAL A 21 3.22 1.46 7.42
N TYR A 22 2.98 2.61 6.79
CA TYR A 22 1.90 2.80 5.84
C TYR A 22 2.44 3.18 4.46
N THR A 23 1.79 2.71 3.40
CA THR A 23 2.07 3.15 2.02
C THR A 23 1.71 4.63 1.83
N PRO A 24 2.08 5.25 0.70
CA PRO A 24 1.38 6.45 0.24
C PRO A 24 -0.11 6.12 0.02
N MET A 25 -0.95 7.16 -0.05
CA MET A 25 -2.32 6.99 -0.54
C MET A 25 -2.27 6.52 -1.99
N ILE A 26 -2.97 5.42 -2.29
CA ILE A 26 -3.07 4.83 -3.63
C ILE A 26 -4.54 4.88 -4.07
N LEU A 27 -4.81 5.25 -5.32
CA LEU A 27 -6.16 5.23 -5.88
C LEU A 27 -6.58 3.79 -6.21
N ALA A 28 -7.69 3.32 -5.63
CA ALA A 28 -8.14 1.93 -5.76
C ALA A 28 -8.54 1.54 -7.20
N ASP A 29 -9.16 2.44 -7.95
CA ASP A 29 -9.52 2.28 -9.35
C ASP A 29 -8.27 2.14 -10.24
N VAL A 30 -7.26 2.99 -10.03
CA VAL A 30 -5.99 2.94 -10.75
C VAL A 30 -5.20 1.67 -10.41
N PHE A 31 -5.20 1.26 -9.14
CA PHE A 31 -4.51 0.05 -8.67
C PHE A 31 -5.14 -1.23 -9.24
N SER A 32 -6.47 -1.31 -9.29
CA SER A 32 -7.16 -2.48 -9.82
C SER A 32 -7.14 -2.54 -11.35
N ALA A 33 -7.01 -1.40 -12.05
CA ALA A 33 -7.10 -1.32 -13.50
C ALA A 33 -6.02 -2.10 -14.28
N SER A 34 -4.76 -2.11 -13.83
CA SER A 34 -3.67 -2.77 -14.58
C SER A 34 -2.51 -3.22 -13.71
N ASN A 35 -1.77 -4.24 -14.17
CA ASN A 35 -0.58 -4.70 -13.47
C ASN A 35 0.53 -3.64 -13.43
N TYR A 36 0.68 -2.88 -14.51
CA TYR A 36 1.65 -1.79 -14.60
C TYR A 36 1.38 -0.72 -13.53
N SER A 37 0.11 -0.34 -13.36
CA SER A 37 -0.28 0.62 -12.32
C SER A 37 0.07 0.11 -10.92
N ARG A 38 -0.19 -1.17 -10.63
CA ARG A 38 0.15 -1.78 -9.33
C ARG A 38 1.63 -1.70 -9.02
N GLU A 39 2.47 -2.08 -9.97
CA GLU A 39 3.94 -2.07 -9.82
C GLU A 39 4.50 -0.65 -9.66
N CYS A 40 3.85 0.35 -10.27
CA CYS A 40 4.23 1.76 -10.15
C CYS A 40 3.84 2.38 -8.80
N GLU A 41 2.64 2.05 -8.31
CA GLU A 41 2.09 2.61 -7.07
C GLU A 41 2.57 1.86 -5.82
N PHE A 42 2.73 0.55 -5.91
CA PHE A 42 3.06 -0.32 -4.79
C PHE A 42 4.28 -1.20 -5.07
N SER A 43 5.25 -1.10 -4.19
CA SER A 43 6.37 -2.01 -4.09
C SER A 43 6.57 -2.41 -2.64
N THR A 44 6.96 -3.67 -2.42
CA THR A 44 7.19 -4.26 -1.11
C THR A 44 8.38 -5.24 -1.17
N ASN A 45 8.82 -5.74 -0.01
CA ASN A 45 9.78 -6.82 0.11
C ASN A 45 9.55 -7.61 1.41
N VAL A 46 10.39 -8.62 1.65
CA VAL A 46 10.25 -9.54 2.80
C VAL A 46 10.42 -8.83 4.16
N LEU A 47 11.12 -7.70 4.22
CA LEU A 47 11.34 -6.94 5.45
C LEU A 47 10.25 -5.89 5.70
N ASP A 48 9.37 -5.65 4.73
CA ASP A 48 8.29 -4.69 4.86
C ASP A 48 7.04 -5.30 5.51
N ASP A 49 7.21 -5.85 6.71
CA ASP A 49 6.15 -6.45 7.52
C ASP A 49 6.28 -5.99 8.99
N PRO A 50 5.21 -5.48 9.66
CA PRO A 50 3.87 -5.29 9.13
C PRO A 50 3.70 -4.01 8.31
N VAL A 51 3.08 -4.09 7.13
CA VAL A 51 2.76 -2.94 6.26
C VAL A 51 1.25 -2.82 6.05
N VAL A 52 0.74 -1.60 6.17
CA VAL A 52 -0.66 -1.27 5.87
C VAL A 52 -0.72 -0.48 4.56
N ILE A 53 -1.50 -0.99 3.60
CA ILE A 53 -1.76 -0.25 2.35
C ILE A 53 -2.95 0.69 2.55
N GLN A 54 -2.78 1.95 2.17
CA GLN A 54 -3.81 2.97 2.28
C GLN A 54 -4.43 3.27 0.91
N PHE A 55 -5.71 2.97 0.75
CA PHE A 55 -6.46 3.27 -0.46
C PHE A 55 -7.33 4.51 -0.32
N ALA A 56 -7.43 5.29 -1.40
CA ALA A 56 -8.52 6.21 -1.64
C ALA A 56 -9.47 5.58 -2.67
N ALA A 57 -10.76 5.53 -2.35
CA ALA A 57 -11.77 4.91 -3.19
C ALA A 57 -13.07 5.73 -3.16
N SER A 58 -13.75 5.79 -4.30
CA SER A 58 -15.04 6.47 -4.45
C SER A 58 -16.24 5.53 -4.38
N ASN A 59 -16.00 4.21 -4.43
CA ASN A 59 -17.02 3.18 -4.31
C ASN A 59 -16.43 1.89 -3.71
N GLY A 60 -17.31 1.04 -3.15
CA GLY A 60 -16.89 -0.17 -2.45
C GLY A 60 -16.38 -1.29 -3.36
N VAL A 61 -16.78 -1.31 -4.64
CA VAL A 61 -16.39 -2.38 -5.59
C VAL A 61 -14.91 -2.24 -5.95
N ASP A 62 -14.47 -1.03 -6.31
CA ASP A 62 -13.07 -0.78 -6.64
C ASP A 62 -12.17 -1.01 -5.42
N LEU A 63 -12.62 -0.60 -4.23
CA LEU A 63 -11.90 -0.87 -2.99
C LEU A 63 -11.76 -2.37 -2.72
N ALA A 64 -12.84 -3.15 -2.87
CA ALA A 64 -12.82 -4.58 -2.65
C ALA A 64 -11.87 -5.29 -3.63
N ASN A 65 -11.93 -4.93 -4.92
CA ASN A 65 -11.05 -5.48 -5.95
C ASN A 65 -9.57 -5.14 -5.67
N ALA A 66 -9.28 -3.89 -5.29
CA ALA A 66 -7.93 -3.46 -4.95
C ALA A 66 -7.40 -4.15 -3.68
N ALA A 67 -8.25 -4.30 -2.66
CA ALA A 67 -7.92 -4.99 -1.42
C ALA A 67 -7.61 -6.48 -1.65
N GLU A 68 -8.40 -7.18 -2.47
CA GLU A 68 -8.15 -8.57 -2.82
C GLU A 68 -6.80 -8.76 -3.52
N LEU A 69 -6.46 -7.85 -4.44
CA LEU A 69 -5.16 -7.87 -5.14
C LEU A 69 -3.97 -7.56 -4.22
N ALA A 70 -4.16 -6.71 -3.21
CA ALA A 70 -3.11 -6.32 -2.28
C ALA A 70 -2.92 -7.30 -1.11
N ALA A 71 -3.99 -8.00 -0.70
CA ALA A 71 -4.03 -8.86 0.49
C ALA A 71 -2.86 -9.85 0.64
N PRO A 72 -2.33 -10.48 -0.43
CA PRO A 72 -1.19 -11.40 -0.29
C PRO A 72 0.14 -10.72 0.12
N PHE A 73 0.22 -9.40 0.07
CA PHE A 73 1.47 -8.64 0.18
C PHE A 73 1.51 -7.67 1.37
N VAL A 74 0.42 -7.57 2.13
CA VAL A 74 0.23 -6.56 3.17
C VAL A 74 -0.43 -7.16 4.40
N SER A 75 -0.22 -6.54 5.56
CA SER A 75 -0.72 -7.01 6.85
C SER A 75 -2.02 -6.29 7.25
N GLY A 76 -2.43 -5.25 6.50
CA GLY A 76 -3.68 -4.53 6.71
C GLY A 76 -4.07 -3.65 5.53
N ILE A 77 -5.37 -3.32 5.48
CA ILE A 77 -5.97 -2.38 4.52
C ILE A 77 -6.51 -1.19 5.30
N ASP A 78 -6.19 0.02 4.85
CA ASP A 78 -6.66 1.29 5.39
C ASP A 78 -7.40 2.10 4.31
N ILE A 79 -8.39 2.88 4.71
CA ILE A 79 -9.15 3.78 3.82
C ILE A 79 -8.85 5.21 4.26
N ASN A 80 -8.38 6.04 3.34
CA ASN A 80 -8.12 7.46 3.60
C ASN A 80 -9.41 8.28 3.74
#